data_AF-A0A7J9MRY7-F1
#
_entry.id   AF-A0A7J9MRY7-F1
#
_cell.length_a   1.000
_cell.length_b   1.000
_cell.length_c   1.000
_cell.angle_alpha   90.00
_cell.angle_beta   90.00
_cell.angle_gamma   90.00
#
_symmetry.space_group_name_H-M   'P 1'
#
loop_
_entity.id
_entity.type
_entity.pdbx_description
1 polymer ?
#
loop_
_entity_poly.entity_id
_entity_poly.type
_entity_poly.pdbx_seq_one_letter_code
_entity_poly.pdbx_strand_id
1 'polypeptide(L)'
;MDSELRHLVGDFGVVEITKEVVVAEKKEEDSVGDLNLKKENEVTDEMAKKKNNDKNQTQGVKHRRRLQLDSEASVKSSPKSKSSREKTPVEKRHEKNARKQRNFGAKFNNGTGDSLEAGLENPELGPFLLKQTRNMISSGENPRKALELAIRATKSFEKCADGKPSLELVMSLHVLAALHCSLGQYDEAIPVLERSIEIPVIEDGQTHALAKFAGCMQLGDTYVMLGQIENSILCYTAGLEIQRQVLGETDPRVGETCRYVAEAHVQALQFDEAERLCQMALDIHRENGAPASIEEAADRRLMGLICDSKGDYESALEHYVLASMAMAANGRELDVASIDCSIGDAYLSLARFDEAVFAYQKALTVFKSAKGENHPTVASVFVRLADLYNKVGKLRDSRTYCENALRIYGKPNPGIPSEEIASGLIDIAAICQSMNELDQALKLLKKALSIFSEAPGKQSTIAGIEAQMGVMYYMMGSYADSYSTFKSAISKFRASGDKKSALFGIALNQMGLACVQRYSINEAAELFEEARSILEKEYGPYHPDTLGVYSNLAGTYDAMGRLDDAIEILDSVVDMREEKLGTANPDVIDEKRRLSELLKEAGKVRSRKSRALVTLLDTTTQIINDDGIKV
;
A
#
# COMPACT_ATOMS: atom_id res chain seq x y z
N MET A 1 0.21 2.61 -1.43
CA MET A 1 1.42 3.28 -1.98
C MET A 1 1.28 4.80 -1.91
N ASP A 2 0.84 5.51 -2.94
CA ASP A 2 0.80 7.00 -2.94
C ASP A 2 -0.05 7.60 -1.80
N SER A 3 -1.19 6.99 -1.42
CA SER A 3 -1.94 7.46 -0.24
C SER A 3 -1.17 7.29 1.08
N GLU A 4 -0.44 6.19 1.29
CA GLU A 4 0.31 5.97 2.54
C GLU A 4 1.41 7.02 2.77
N LEU A 5 2.06 7.49 1.70
CA LEU A 5 3.02 8.59 1.72
C LEU A 5 2.36 9.94 2.04
N ARG A 6 1.30 10.29 1.30
CA ARG A 6 0.55 11.57 1.43
C ARG A 6 -0.11 11.80 2.80
N HIS A 7 -0.02 10.84 3.72
CA HIS A 7 -0.74 10.85 5.00
C HIS A 7 0.18 10.75 6.24
N LEU A 8 1.46 10.40 6.05
CA LEU A 8 2.50 10.50 7.08
C LEU A 8 3.17 11.89 7.11
N VAL A 9 3.12 12.61 6.00
CA VAL A 9 3.50 14.03 5.91
C VAL A 9 2.40 14.89 6.50
N GLY A 10 2.36 14.96 7.84
CA GLY A 10 1.63 16.03 8.53
C GLY A 10 2.36 17.35 8.37
N ASP A 11 1.63 18.47 8.27
CA ASP A 11 2.22 19.82 8.31
C ASP A 11 2.65 20.15 9.76
N PHE A 12 3.79 19.57 10.15
CA PHE A 12 4.44 19.86 11.43
C PHE A 12 5.21 21.19 11.31
N GLY A 13 4.45 22.29 11.33
CA GLY A 13 4.96 23.65 11.34
C GLY A 13 6.14 23.78 12.31
N VAL A 14 7.27 24.28 11.78
CA VAL A 14 8.61 23.94 12.26
C VAL A 14 8.79 24.19 13.75
N VAL A 15 8.84 23.12 14.54
CA VAL A 15 8.86 23.18 16.00
C VAL A 15 10.09 23.97 16.48
N GLU A 16 9.87 25.17 17.00
CA GLU A 16 10.93 25.95 17.62
C GLU A 16 11.30 25.31 18.95
N ILE A 17 12.42 24.57 18.95
CA ILE A 17 13.05 23.99 20.16
C ILE A 17 13.68 25.12 20.98
N THR A 18 12.82 25.98 21.53
CA THR A 18 13.23 27.07 22.42
C THR A 18 13.70 26.51 23.76
N LYS A 19 14.85 27.00 24.23
CA LYS A 19 15.41 26.67 25.54
C LYS A 19 14.49 27.23 26.65
N GLU A 20 13.55 26.43 27.16
CA GLU A 20 12.82 26.75 28.40
C GLU A 20 13.80 26.75 29.59
N VAL A 21 14.41 27.91 29.84
CA VAL A 21 15.26 28.11 31.02
C VAL A 21 14.36 28.19 32.26
N VAL A 22 14.21 27.07 32.96
CA VAL A 22 13.49 26.99 34.23
C VAL A 22 14.26 27.74 35.32
N VAL A 23 14.09 29.07 35.37
CA VAL A 23 14.59 29.91 36.46
C VAL A 23 13.73 29.69 37.69
N ALA A 24 14.11 28.72 38.50
CA ALA A 24 13.41 28.34 39.72
C ALA A 24 13.69 29.34 40.88
N GLU A 25 13.13 30.55 40.81
CA GLU A 25 13.08 31.43 41.98
C GLU A 25 12.10 30.86 43.02
N LYS A 26 12.62 30.65 44.24
CA LYS A 26 11.86 30.26 45.43
C LYS A 26 12.05 31.32 46.52
N LYS A 27 11.06 31.38 47.42
CA LYS A 27 10.90 32.23 48.62
C LYS A 27 10.08 33.51 48.36
N GLU A 28 9.16 33.91 49.25
CA GLU A 28 8.56 33.17 50.38
C GLU A 28 7.15 33.70 50.65
N GLU A 29 6.37 33.00 51.47
CA GLU A 29 4.98 33.36 51.79
C GLU A 29 4.89 34.59 52.72
N ASP A 30 3.89 35.45 52.50
CA ASP A 30 3.10 35.99 53.62
C ASP A 30 1.67 36.38 53.16
N SER A 31 0.79 36.74 54.09
CA SER A 31 -0.62 36.33 54.04
C SER A 31 -1.69 37.42 54.35
N VAL A 32 -2.98 37.03 54.20
CA VAL A 32 -4.23 37.74 54.61
C VAL A 32 -4.73 38.89 53.72
N GLY A 33 -6.06 38.97 53.45
CA GLY A 33 -6.68 40.16 52.82
C GLY A 33 -8.07 40.00 52.16
N ASP A 34 -9.08 39.55 52.91
CA ASP A 34 -10.44 39.21 52.42
C ASP A 34 -11.35 40.38 51.94
N LEU A 35 -12.45 40.04 51.25
CA LEU A 35 -13.71 40.78 50.97
C LEU A 35 -13.81 41.91 49.89
N ASN A 36 -14.59 41.58 48.84
CA ASN A 36 -15.80 42.28 48.33
C ASN A 36 -15.90 43.82 48.30
N LEU A 37 -16.32 44.37 47.14
CA LEU A 37 -17.65 45.04 47.01
C LEU A 37 -18.09 45.28 45.55
N LYS A 38 -19.38 45.65 45.37
CA LYS A 38 -20.07 45.88 44.09
C LYS A 38 -20.12 47.36 43.70
N LYS A 39 -20.24 47.66 42.39
CA LYS A 39 -21.36 48.42 41.74
C LYS A 39 -21.07 48.58 40.24
N GLU A 40 -21.97 48.19 39.33
CA GLU A 40 -23.19 48.91 38.86
C GLU A 40 -22.90 50.18 38.06
N ASN A 41 -23.26 50.17 36.77
CA ASN A 41 -24.13 51.18 36.14
C ASN A 41 -24.66 50.68 34.78
N GLU A 42 -25.99 50.75 34.61
CA GLU A 42 -26.70 50.56 33.34
C GLU A 42 -27.17 51.92 32.79
N VAL A 43 -27.22 52.08 31.46
CA VAL A 43 -28.18 52.90 30.67
C VAL A 43 -28.15 52.29 29.25
N THR A 44 -29.08 51.46 28.77
CA THR A 44 -30.54 51.58 28.50
C THR A 44 -30.93 52.49 27.33
N ASP A 45 -31.32 51.88 26.21
CA ASP A 45 -32.68 51.94 25.61
C ASP A 45 -32.80 50.79 24.58
N GLU A 46 -33.89 50.01 24.42
CA GLU A 46 -35.33 50.32 24.22
C GLU A 46 -35.62 50.95 22.84
N MET A 47 -36.69 50.68 22.07
CA MET A 47 -37.84 49.75 22.15
C MET A 47 -38.44 49.58 20.69
N ALA A 48 -39.48 48.80 20.31
CA ALA A 48 -40.43 47.92 20.99
C ALA A 48 -41.29 47.02 20.04
N LYS A 49 -41.57 45.77 20.47
CA LYS A 49 -42.90 45.07 20.36
C LYS A 49 -43.38 44.67 18.93
N LYS A 50 -44.39 43.80 18.68
CA LYS A 50 -45.49 43.11 19.42
C LYS A 50 -45.58 41.65 18.89
N LYS A 51 -45.83 40.60 19.70
CA LYS A 51 -47.15 39.98 20.10
C LYS A 51 -48.05 39.56 18.91
N ASN A 52 -48.81 38.45 18.95
CA ASN A 52 -49.47 37.81 20.11
C ASN A 52 -49.75 36.27 19.97
N ASN A 53 -50.29 35.64 21.02
CA ASN A 53 -50.74 34.22 21.07
C ASN A 53 -52.03 33.93 20.24
N ASP A 54 -52.35 32.65 19.98
CA ASP A 54 -53.34 31.91 20.81
C ASP A 54 -53.33 30.36 20.67
N LYS A 55 -54.12 29.67 21.51
CA LYS A 55 -54.16 28.21 21.73
C LYS A 55 -55.33 27.52 21.01
N ASN A 56 -55.23 26.19 20.81
CA ASN A 56 -56.28 25.30 21.34
C ASN A 56 -55.82 23.85 21.58
N GLN A 57 -56.64 23.04 22.27
CA GLN A 57 -56.36 21.65 22.66
C GLN A 57 -57.37 20.65 22.06
N THR A 58 -56.98 19.38 21.88
CA THR A 58 -57.66 18.23 22.53
C THR A 58 -56.83 16.93 22.52
N GLN A 59 -56.80 16.27 23.69
CA GLN A 59 -56.94 14.82 24.02
C GLN A 59 -56.81 13.77 22.88
N GLY A 60 -56.30 12.54 23.05
CA GLY A 60 -55.88 11.69 24.18
C GLY A 60 -55.73 10.22 23.64
N VAL A 61 -55.16 9.18 24.28
CA VAL A 61 -54.91 8.83 25.69
C VAL A 61 -53.74 7.80 25.81
N LYS A 62 -52.91 7.96 26.87
CA LYS A 62 -52.17 7.00 27.75
C LYS A 62 -52.18 5.47 27.41
N HIS A 63 -51.17 4.62 27.71
CA HIS A 63 -49.86 4.78 28.40
C HIS A 63 -48.92 3.53 28.32
N ARG A 64 -47.61 3.74 28.60
CA ARG A 64 -46.68 3.03 29.54
C ARG A 64 -47.07 1.63 30.10
N ARG A 65 -46.17 0.67 30.42
CA ARG A 65 -44.70 0.57 30.74
C ARG A 65 -44.28 -0.92 30.51
N ARG A 66 -43.05 -1.34 30.11
CA ARG A 66 -41.66 -1.22 30.62
C ARG A 66 -41.26 -2.37 31.59
N LEU A 67 -40.08 -2.99 31.34
CA LEU A 67 -39.33 -4.01 32.15
C LEU A 67 -39.89 -5.45 32.13
N GLN A 68 -39.15 -6.51 32.50
CA GLN A 68 -37.75 -6.97 32.19
C GLN A 68 -37.53 -8.30 32.96
N LEU A 69 -36.92 -9.34 32.35
CA LEU A 69 -36.35 -10.54 33.01
C LEU A 69 -37.40 -11.45 33.76
N ASP A 70 -37.17 -12.75 34.04
CA ASP A 70 -36.05 -13.64 33.69
C ASP A 70 -36.48 -15.13 33.54
N SER A 71 -35.51 -15.96 33.11
CA SER A 71 -35.34 -17.43 33.26
C SER A 71 -36.39 -18.27 34.02
N GLU A 72 -36.83 -19.40 33.43
CA GLU A 72 -36.35 -20.76 33.80
C GLU A 72 -36.77 -21.86 32.79
N ALA A 73 -36.24 -23.09 32.93
CA ALA A 73 -36.24 -24.13 31.90
C ALA A 73 -36.77 -25.50 32.36
N SER A 74 -37.30 -26.33 31.44
CA SER A 74 -37.42 -27.78 31.68
C SER A 74 -37.53 -28.68 30.42
N VAL A 75 -36.45 -29.44 30.19
CA VAL A 75 -36.39 -30.89 29.87
C VAL A 75 -37.19 -31.51 28.68
N LYS A 76 -36.41 -32.02 27.70
CA LYS A 76 -36.47 -33.33 26.97
C LYS A 76 -37.83 -34.08 26.92
N SER A 77 -38.27 -34.60 25.76
CA SER A 77 -37.63 -35.78 25.14
C SER A 77 -38.29 -36.22 23.82
N SER A 78 -37.64 -37.11 23.06
CA SER A 78 -38.18 -37.81 21.87
C SER A 78 -38.17 -39.33 22.08
N PRO A 79 -38.99 -40.13 21.35
CA PRO A 79 -38.39 -40.97 20.30
C PRO A 79 -39.27 -41.39 19.09
N LYS A 80 -38.57 -41.78 18.02
CA LYS A 80 -38.85 -42.73 16.89
C LYS A 80 -40.14 -43.60 17.02
N SER A 81 -40.89 -43.95 15.95
CA SER A 81 -40.39 -44.80 14.84
C SER A 81 -41.42 -45.22 13.73
N LYS A 82 -40.92 -45.39 12.49
CA LYS A 82 -41.19 -46.40 11.40
C LYS A 82 -42.61 -46.77 10.85
N SER A 83 -42.56 -47.12 9.54
CA SER A 83 -43.42 -48.05 8.75
C SER A 83 -44.65 -47.44 8.01
N SER A 84 -45.15 -47.96 6.87
CA SER A 84 -44.58 -48.82 5.78
C SER A 84 -45.55 -48.92 4.56
N ARG A 85 -45.20 -49.74 3.53
CA ARG A 85 -45.99 -50.18 2.33
C ARG A 85 -46.03 -49.22 1.13
N GLU A 86 -46.16 -49.65 -0.15
CA GLU A 86 -46.37 -51.01 -0.73
C GLU A 86 -45.72 -51.22 -2.13
N LYS A 87 -45.87 -52.43 -2.74
CA LYS A 87 -45.39 -52.91 -4.07
C LYS A 87 -46.31 -54.04 -4.61
N THR A 88 -46.29 -54.57 -5.85
CA THR A 88 -45.34 -54.44 -7.00
C THR A 88 -46.09 -54.19 -8.34
N PRO A 89 -46.41 -55.16 -9.23
CA PRO A 89 -45.61 -56.04 -10.13
C PRO A 89 -45.36 -55.43 -11.55
N VAL A 90 -44.22 -55.64 -12.24
CA VAL A 90 -43.67 -56.80 -13.03
C VAL A 90 -44.17 -56.91 -14.49
N GLU A 91 -43.22 -56.78 -15.44
CA GLU A 91 -42.92 -57.83 -16.43
C GLU A 91 -41.45 -57.77 -16.93
N LYS A 92 -40.99 -58.77 -17.70
CA LYS A 92 -39.59 -58.94 -18.16
C LYS A 92 -39.52 -59.44 -19.60
N ARG A 93 -38.50 -59.01 -20.36
CA ARG A 93 -37.79 -59.86 -21.35
C ARG A 93 -36.28 -59.64 -21.29
N HIS A 94 -35.52 -60.59 -21.84
CA HIS A 94 -34.06 -60.69 -21.75
C HIS A 94 -33.40 -60.54 -23.11
N GLU A 95 -32.18 -60.00 -23.14
CA GLU A 95 -31.07 -60.68 -23.83
C GLU A 95 -29.71 -60.34 -23.17
N LYS A 96 -28.60 -60.91 -23.67
CA LYS A 96 -27.29 -60.93 -22.98
C LYS A 96 -26.12 -60.67 -23.93
N ASN A 97 -25.09 -59.96 -23.45
CA ASN A 97 -23.67 -60.40 -23.36
C ASN A 97 -22.88 -59.24 -22.68
N ALA A 98 -22.06 -59.38 -21.62
CA ALA A 98 -21.04 -60.39 -21.26
C ALA A 98 -19.76 -60.28 -22.14
N ARG A 99 -18.52 -60.20 -21.60
CA ARG A 99 -18.02 -60.13 -20.21
C ARG A 99 -16.50 -59.87 -20.22
N LYS A 100 -15.94 -59.16 -19.22
CA LYS A 100 -14.70 -59.51 -18.46
C LYS A 100 -14.10 -58.30 -17.71
N GLN A 101 -14.43 -58.18 -16.43
CA GLN A 101 -13.40 -57.81 -15.44
C GLN A 101 -12.53 -59.05 -15.16
N ARG A 102 -11.28 -58.84 -14.75
CA ARG A 102 -10.43 -59.89 -14.19
C ARG A 102 -9.69 -59.34 -12.98
N ASN A 103 -10.17 -59.65 -11.78
CA ASN A 103 -9.36 -59.47 -10.57
C ASN A 103 -8.24 -60.52 -10.57
N PHE A 104 -7.04 -60.09 -10.19
CA PHE A 104 -6.15 -60.91 -9.38
C PHE A 104 -5.99 -60.22 -8.04
N GLY A 105 -5.93 -60.99 -6.96
CA GLY A 105 -5.72 -60.48 -5.61
C GLY A 105 -4.88 -61.47 -4.82
N ALA A 106 -3.89 -60.96 -4.10
CA ALA A 106 -3.03 -61.76 -3.23
C ALA A 106 -2.72 -60.99 -1.95
N LYS A 107 -3.25 -61.53 -0.84
CA LYS A 107 -2.80 -61.40 0.56
C LYS A 107 -2.07 -60.10 0.98
N PHE A 108 -2.76 -59.29 1.78
CA PHE A 108 -2.07 -58.43 2.74
C PHE A 108 -1.18 -59.27 3.68
N ASN A 109 0.00 -58.76 3.96
CA ASN A 109 0.85 -59.16 5.08
C ASN A 109 1.19 -57.87 5.86
N ASN A 110 1.24 -57.93 7.18
CA ASN A 110 1.51 -56.73 7.98
C ASN A 110 2.98 -56.29 7.84
N GLY A 111 3.17 -55.09 7.29
CA GLY A 111 4.42 -54.34 7.34
C GLY A 111 4.08 -52.85 7.31
N THR A 112 4.62 -52.08 8.26
CA THR A 112 4.42 -50.62 8.32
C THR A 112 5.37 -49.94 7.32
N GLY A 113 4.86 -49.72 6.11
CA GLY A 113 5.51 -48.98 5.02
C GLY A 113 4.45 -48.40 4.08
N ASP A 114 4.81 -47.36 3.33
CA ASP A 114 3.87 -46.41 2.73
C ASP A 114 2.85 -46.97 1.72
N SER A 115 1.58 -46.72 1.98
CA SER A 115 0.49 -46.90 1.01
C SER A 115 0.40 -45.77 -0.03
N LEU A 116 1.06 -44.64 0.22
CA LEU A 116 1.07 -43.46 -0.67
C LEU A 116 2.00 -43.64 -1.90
N GLU A 117 3.08 -44.41 -1.72
CA GLU A 117 4.12 -44.67 -2.73
C GLU A 117 3.70 -45.70 -3.80
N ALA A 118 2.66 -46.48 -3.54
CA ALA A 118 2.24 -47.58 -4.40
C ALA A 118 1.82 -47.09 -5.81
N GLY A 119 2.56 -47.54 -6.82
CA GLY A 119 2.28 -47.29 -8.24
C GLY A 119 2.82 -45.99 -8.83
N LEU A 120 3.69 -45.25 -8.11
CA LEU A 120 4.28 -43.99 -8.61
C LEU A 120 5.15 -44.14 -9.87
N GLU A 121 5.63 -45.35 -10.15
CA GLU A 121 6.39 -45.74 -11.36
C GLU A 121 5.52 -45.91 -12.62
N ASN A 122 4.19 -45.80 -12.51
CA ASN A 122 3.28 -45.91 -13.64
C ASN A 122 3.19 -44.56 -14.40
N PRO A 123 3.63 -44.45 -15.67
CA PRO A 123 3.65 -43.18 -16.40
C PRO A 123 2.27 -42.52 -16.53
N GLU A 124 1.19 -43.30 -16.56
CA GLU A 124 -0.20 -42.78 -16.64
C GLU A 124 -0.67 -42.09 -15.34
N LEU A 125 0.00 -42.33 -14.20
CA LEU A 125 -0.48 -41.85 -12.90
C LEU A 125 -0.25 -40.35 -12.71
N GLY A 126 0.93 -39.83 -13.08
CA GLY A 126 1.26 -38.40 -13.01
C GLY A 126 0.26 -37.52 -13.79
N PRO A 127 0.06 -37.76 -15.10
CA PRO A 127 -0.89 -37.02 -15.93
C PRO A 127 -2.34 -37.14 -15.45
N PHE A 128 -2.77 -38.33 -14.98
CA PHE A 128 -4.10 -38.53 -14.42
C PHE A 128 -4.32 -37.68 -13.16
N LEU A 129 -3.38 -37.72 -12.21
CA LEU A 129 -3.46 -36.95 -10.96
C LEU A 129 -3.39 -35.44 -11.24
N LEU A 130 -2.47 -34.97 -12.09
CA LEU A 130 -2.35 -33.56 -12.44
C LEU A 130 -3.62 -33.02 -13.12
N LYS A 131 -4.27 -33.83 -13.96
CA LYS A 131 -5.59 -33.50 -14.54
C LYS A 131 -6.70 -33.45 -13.49
N GLN A 132 -6.69 -34.35 -12.50
CA GLN A 132 -7.63 -34.32 -11.38
C GLN A 132 -7.43 -33.07 -10.52
N THR A 133 -6.18 -32.71 -10.21
CA THR A 133 -5.80 -31.47 -9.50
C THR A 133 -6.31 -30.24 -10.23
N ARG A 134 -6.02 -30.10 -11.54
CA ARG A 134 -6.48 -28.95 -12.34
C ARG A 134 -8.01 -28.83 -12.37
N ASN A 135 -8.72 -29.95 -12.52
CA ASN A 135 -10.18 -29.96 -12.44
C ASN A 135 -10.71 -29.47 -11.07
N MET A 136 -10.08 -29.89 -9.96
CA MET A 136 -10.47 -29.46 -8.61
C MET A 136 -10.18 -27.97 -8.36
N ILE A 137 -9.06 -27.44 -8.89
CA ILE A 137 -8.78 -25.99 -8.88
C ILE A 137 -9.90 -25.26 -9.64
N SER A 138 -10.25 -25.71 -10.85
CA SER A 138 -11.30 -25.10 -11.66
C SER A 138 -12.71 -25.19 -11.07
N SER A 139 -13.01 -26.17 -10.22
CA SER A 139 -14.29 -26.28 -9.50
C SER A 139 -14.29 -25.62 -8.11
N GLY A 140 -13.16 -25.07 -7.64
CA GLY A 140 -13.01 -24.52 -6.29
C GLY A 140 -13.08 -25.57 -5.17
N GLU A 141 -12.87 -26.85 -5.48
CA GLU A 141 -12.99 -27.95 -4.53
C GLU A 141 -11.74 -28.11 -3.64
N ASN A 142 -11.92 -27.93 -2.32
CA ASN A 142 -10.99 -28.28 -1.24
C ASN A 142 -9.49 -28.21 -1.62
N PRO A 143 -8.84 -27.03 -1.56
CA PRO A 143 -7.49 -26.83 -2.07
C PRO A 143 -6.44 -27.70 -1.36
N ARG A 144 -6.65 -28.11 -0.10
CA ARG A 144 -5.74 -29.04 0.60
C ARG A 144 -5.73 -30.43 -0.05
N LYS A 145 -6.87 -30.91 -0.53
CA LYS A 145 -6.95 -32.17 -1.28
C LYS A 145 -6.41 -32.03 -2.70
N ALA A 146 -6.55 -30.86 -3.33
CA ALA A 146 -5.86 -30.57 -4.59
C ALA A 146 -4.33 -30.59 -4.41
N LEU A 147 -3.81 -30.06 -3.29
CA LEU A 147 -2.40 -30.11 -2.90
C LEU A 147 -1.91 -31.55 -2.69
N GLU A 148 -2.63 -32.39 -1.94
CA GLU A 148 -2.31 -33.83 -1.79
C GLU A 148 -2.15 -34.54 -3.14
N LEU A 149 -3.05 -34.26 -4.08
CA LEU A 149 -3.00 -34.81 -5.45
C LEU A 149 -1.83 -34.23 -6.27
N ALA A 150 -1.53 -32.94 -6.13
CA ALA A 150 -0.40 -32.28 -6.79
C ALA A 150 0.95 -32.85 -6.33
N ILE A 151 1.15 -32.99 -5.01
CA ILE A 151 2.35 -33.61 -4.43
C ILE A 151 2.53 -35.04 -4.97
N ARG A 152 1.44 -35.81 -5.05
CA ARG A 152 1.49 -37.19 -5.57
C ARG A 152 1.71 -37.26 -7.09
N ALA A 153 1.19 -36.29 -7.86
CA ALA A 153 1.48 -36.16 -9.28
C ALA A 153 2.97 -35.87 -9.52
N THR A 154 3.51 -34.85 -8.84
CA THR A 154 4.93 -34.47 -8.90
C THR A 154 5.83 -35.66 -8.56
N LYS A 155 5.57 -36.38 -7.45
CA LYS A 155 6.31 -37.60 -7.08
C LYS A 155 6.26 -38.74 -8.10
N SER A 156 5.18 -38.81 -8.90
CA SER A 156 5.08 -39.79 -9.99
C SER A 156 5.94 -39.37 -11.19
N PHE A 157 5.89 -38.08 -11.57
CA PHE A 157 6.76 -37.54 -12.62
C PHE A 157 8.25 -37.62 -12.25
N GLU A 158 8.62 -37.39 -10.98
CA GLU A 158 10.00 -37.56 -10.48
C GLU A 158 10.52 -38.98 -10.70
N LYS A 159 9.76 -40.00 -10.27
CA LYS A 159 10.17 -41.41 -10.43
C LYS A 159 10.16 -41.86 -11.90
N CYS A 160 9.32 -41.28 -12.74
CA CYS A 160 9.29 -41.57 -14.18
C CYS A 160 10.38 -40.83 -14.98
N ALA A 161 10.89 -39.69 -14.48
CA ALA A 161 11.92 -38.90 -15.15
C ALA A 161 13.35 -39.47 -14.99
N ASP A 162 13.61 -40.28 -13.95
CA ASP A 162 14.89 -40.98 -13.73
C ASP A 162 16.11 -40.04 -13.81
N GLY A 163 16.01 -38.89 -13.12
CA GLY A 163 17.06 -37.86 -13.06
C GLY A 163 17.23 -36.98 -14.31
N LYS A 164 16.41 -37.15 -15.35
CA LYS A 164 16.48 -36.36 -16.60
C LYS A 164 15.58 -35.12 -16.53
N PRO A 165 15.90 -34.04 -17.28
CA PRO A 165 14.98 -32.94 -17.49
C PRO A 165 13.63 -33.42 -18.05
N SER A 166 12.53 -32.94 -17.45
CA SER A 166 11.17 -33.29 -17.88
C SER A 166 10.23 -32.09 -17.74
N LEU A 167 9.66 -31.66 -18.86
CA LEU A 167 8.67 -30.57 -18.87
C LEU A 167 7.38 -30.95 -18.12
N GLU A 168 7.00 -32.23 -18.10
CA GLU A 168 5.81 -32.68 -17.37
C GLU A 168 6.01 -32.53 -15.85
N LEU A 169 7.23 -32.78 -15.36
CA LEU A 169 7.60 -32.51 -13.97
C LEU A 169 7.52 -31.00 -13.67
N VAL A 170 8.10 -30.15 -14.54
CA VAL A 170 8.04 -28.68 -14.38
C VAL A 170 6.60 -28.15 -14.40
N MET A 171 5.76 -28.64 -15.30
CA MET A 171 4.32 -28.33 -15.34
C MET A 171 3.53 -28.84 -14.12
N SER A 172 4.07 -29.82 -13.38
CA SER A 172 3.52 -30.29 -12.10
C SER A 172 4.04 -29.42 -10.93
N LEU A 173 5.31 -29.01 -10.96
CA LEU A 173 5.91 -28.09 -9.98
C LEU A 173 5.20 -26.73 -9.99
N HIS A 174 4.94 -26.12 -11.15
CA HIS A 174 4.17 -24.87 -11.25
C HIS A 174 2.77 -24.99 -10.62
N VAL A 175 2.05 -26.10 -10.86
CA VAL A 175 0.72 -26.31 -10.27
C VAL A 175 0.80 -26.55 -8.76
N LEU A 176 1.86 -27.21 -8.28
CA LEU A 176 2.12 -27.42 -6.86
C LEU A 176 2.44 -26.09 -6.15
N ALA A 177 3.30 -25.25 -6.75
CA ALA A 177 3.64 -23.94 -6.23
C ALA A 177 2.42 -23.00 -6.19
N ALA A 178 1.65 -22.91 -7.29
CA ALA A 178 0.42 -22.12 -7.32
C ALA A 178 -0.60 -22.56 -6.24
N LEU A 179 -0.68 -23.87 -5.94
CA LEU A 179 -1.50 -24.38 -4.84
C LEU A 179 -0.96 -23.97 -3.46
N HIS A 180 0.35 -24.06 -3.23
CA HIS A 180 0.98 -23.56 -2.01
C HIS A 180 0.73 -22.05 -1.81
N CYS A 181 0.95 -21.22 -2.85
CA CYS A 181 0.63 -19.79 -2.79
C CYS A 181 -0.87 -19.53 -2.51
N SER A 182 -1.79 -20.30 -3.12
CA SER A 182 -3.24 -20.19 -2.83
C SER A 182 -3.63 -20.57 -1.40
N LEU A 183 -2.73 -21.22 -0.65
CA LEU A 183 -2.88 -21.60 0.76
C LEU A 183 -2.08 -20.72 1.72
N GLY A 184 -1.36 -19.69 1.21
CA GLY A 184 -0.44 -18.85 2.00
C GLY A 184 0.88 -19.53 2.37
N GLN A 185 1.19 -20.67 1.77
CA GLN A 185 2.37 -21.50 2.02
C GLN A 185 3.56 -21.07 1.14
N TYR A 186 3.96 -19.81 1.25
CA TYR A 186 4.98 -19.23 0.35
C TYR A 186 6.38 -19.83 0.59
N ASP A 187 6.73 -20.15 1.84
CA ASP A 187 7.99 -20.79 2.21
C ASP A 187 8.13 -22.20 1.57
N GLU A 188 7.02 -22.91 1.39
CA GLU A 188 7.00 -24.18 0.64
C GLU A 188 6.93 -23.99 -0.88
N ALA A 189 6.44 -22.84 -1.37
CA ALA A 189 6.34 -22.55 -2.80
C ALA A 189 7.68 -22.16 -3.44
N ILE A 190 8.51 -21.35 -2.75
CA ILE A 190 9.82 -20.90 -3.25
C ILE A 190 10.72 -22.06 -3.72
N PRO A 191 11.05 -23.09 -2.91
CA PRO A 191 11.93 -24.18 -3.35
C PRO A 191 11.32 -25.10 -4.40
N VAL A 192 9.99 -25.08 -4.57
CA VAL A 192 9.30 -25.77 -5.68
C VAL A 192 9.49 -24.98 -6.98
N LEU A 193 9.52 -23.64 -6.91
CA LEU A 193 9.70 -22.74 -8.05
C LEU A 193 11.17 -22.60 -8.48
N GLU A 194 12.11 -22.43 -7.53
CA GLU A 194 13.56 -22.45 -7.79
C GLU A 194 13.93 -23.70 -8.61
N ARG A 195 13.51 -24.88 -8.13
CA ARG A 195 13.70 -26.16 -8.82
C ARG A 195 12.98 -26.25 -10.17
N SER A 196 11.84 -25.57 -10.35
CA SER A 196 11.15 -25.51 -11.65
C SER A 196 11.89 -24.65 -12.68
N ILE A 197 12.73 -23.70 -12.23
CA ILE A 197 13.60 -22.84 -13.04
C ILE A 197 14.93 -23.55 -13.37
N GLU A 198 15.43 -24.43 -12.48
CA GLU A 198 16.65 -25.21 -12.70
C GLU A 198 16.51 -26.30 -13.78
N ILE A 199 15.36 -26.98 -13.84
CA ILE A 199 15.16 -28.15 -14.71
C ILE A 199 15.20 -27.83 -16.23
N PRO A 200 14.63 -26.73 -16.76
CA PRO A 200 14.63 -26.46 -18.20
C PRO A 200 15.95 -25.86 -18.70
N VAL A 201 16.62 -26.59 -19.58
CA VAL A 201 17.77 -26.13 -20.39
C VAL A 201 17.26 -25.31 -21.58
N ILE A 202 17.72 -24.06 -21.75
CA ILE A 202 17.19 -23.12 -22.76
C ILE A 202 17.54 -23.61 -24.18
N GLU A 203 18.71 -24.21 -24.33
CA GLU A 203 19.29 -24.72 -25.56
C GLU A 203 18.52 -25.90 -26.17
N ASP A 204 17.75 -26.65 -25.36
CA ASP A 204 16.87 -27.73 -25.83
C ASP A 204 15.63 -27.20 -26.58
N GLY A 205 15.32 -25.90 -26.47
CA GLY A 205 14.38 -25.20 -27.35
C GLY A 205 13.33 -24.35 -26.65
N GLN A 206 12.49 -23.69 -27.46
CA GLN A 206 11.51 -22.70 -27.03
C GLN A 206 10.55 -23.18 -25.92
N THR A 207 10.18 -24.46 -25.89
CA THR A 207 9.31 -25.02 -24.84
C THR A 207 10.00 -25.10 -23.48
N HIS A 208 11.30 -25.37 -23.43
CA HIS A 208 12.07 -25.34 -22.18
C HIS A 208 12.24 -23.90 -21.69
N ALA A 209 12.60 -22.99 -22.59
CA ALA A 209 12.78 -21.59 -22.22
C ALA A 209 11.47 -20.91 -21.77
N LEU A 210 10.34 -21.21 -22.41
CA LEU A 210 9.00 -20.77 -21.95
C LEU A 210 8.61 -21.38 -20.61
N ALA A 211 9.02 -22.62 -20.31
CA ALA A 211 8.81 -23.22 -19.00
C ALA A 211 9.64 -22.52 -17.92
N LYS A 212 10.92 -22.21 -18.21
CA LYS A 212 11.80 -21.46 -17.30
C LYS A 212 11.29 -20.04 -17.03
N PHE A 213 10.88 -19.32 -18.08
CA PHE A 213 10.19 -18.04 -18.01
C PHE A 213 8.99 -18.10 -17.05
N ALA A 214 8.09 -19.07 -17.24
CA ALA A 214 6.89 -19.22 -16.40
C ALA A 214 7.21 -19.51 -14.93
N GLY A 215 8.32 -20.19 -14.64
CA GLY A 215 8.84 -20.38 -13.29
C GLY A 215 9.38 -19.08 -12.69
N CYS A 216 10.18 -18.32 -13.44
CA CYS A 216 10.70 -17.01 -13.03
C CYS A 216 9.57 -16.01 -12.70
N MET A 217 8.53 -15.93 -13.54
CA MET A 217 7.37 -15.06 -13.26
C MET A 217 6.64 -15.49 -11.97
N GLN A 218 6.32 -16.78 -11.81
CA GLN A 218 5.64 -17.28 -10.60
C GLN A 218 6.48 -17.10 -9.32
N LEU A 219 7.82 -17.18 -9.40
CA LEU A 219 8.70 -16.90 -8.28
C LEU A 219 8.69 -15.41 -7.91
N GLY A 220 8.71 -14.53 -8.92
CA GLY A 220 8.52 -13.10 -8.72
C GLY A 220 7.18 -12.77 -8.05
N ASP A 221 6.09 -13.37 -8.52
CA ASP A 221 4.74 -13.18 -7.94
C ASP A 221 4.68 -13.64 -6.48
N THR A 222 5.34 -14.76 -6.18
CA THR A 222 5.48 -15.30 -4.81
C THR A 222 6.25 -14.33 -3.91
N TYR A 223 7.31 -13.70 -4.41
CA TYR A 223 8.03 -12.64 -3.68
C TYR A 223 7.20 -11.36 -3.51
N VAL A 224 6.37 -10.95 -4.49
CA VAL A 224 5.42 -9.83 -4.31
C VAL A 224 4.40 -10.15 -3.21
N MET A 225 3.85 -11.37 -3.17
CA MET A 225 2.93 -11.79 -2.09
C MET A 225 3.58 -11.81 -0.70
N LEU A 226 4.90 -12.01 -0.63
CA LEU A 226 5.71 -11.89 0.59
C LEU A 226 6.18 -10.45 0.89
N GLY A 227 5.93 -9.48 0.01
CA GLY A 227 6.41 -8.10 0.13
C GLY A 227 7.89 -7.89 -0.22
N GLN A 228 8.57 -8.89 -0.79
CA GLN A 228 10.00 -8.86 -1.12
C GLN A 228 10.25 -8.29 -2.52
N ILE A 229 9.96 -7.00 -2.72
CA ILE A 229 9.96 -6.36 -4.06
C ILE A 229 11.35 -6.37 -4.73
N GLU A 230 12.46 -6.26 -3.97
CA GLU A 230 13.81 -6.40 -4.54
C GLU A 230 14.03 -7.79 -5.18
N ASN A 231 13.46 -8.86 -4.58
CA ASN A 231 13.58 -10.23 -5.09
C ASN A 231 12.64 -10.50 -6.28
N SER A 232 11.44 -9.89 -6.30
CA SER A 232 10.52 -10.06 -7.43
C SER A 232 11.05 -9.41 -8.71
N ILE A 233 11.61 -8.19 -8.62
CA ILE A 233 12.28 -7.49 -9.73
C ILE A 233 13.38 -8.35 -10.35
N LEU A 234 14.24 -9.00 -9.54
CA LEU A 234 15.28 -9.90 -10.06
C LEU A 234 14.67 -11.07 -10.85
N CYS A 235 13.59 -11.65 -10.35
CA CYS A 235 12.92 -12.79 -10.97
C CYS A 235 12.23 -12.40 -12.29
N TYR A 236 11.55 -11.26 -12.32
CA TYR A 236 10.92 -10.72 -13.53
C TYR A 236 11.94 -10.28 -14.58
N THR A 237 13.08 -9.71 -14.17
CA THR A 237 14.18 -9.34 -15.07
C THR A 237 14.79 -10.58 -15.73
N ALA A 238 15.07 -11.64 -14.97
CA ALA A 238 15.53 -12.92 -15.52
C ALA A 238 14.50 -13.54 -16.49
N GLY A 239 13.20 -13.41 -16.20
CA GLY A 239 12.12 -13.78 -17.12
C GLY A 239 12.20 -12.99 -18.45
N LEU A 240 12.31 -11.67 -18.37
CA LEU A 240 12.43 -10.78 -19.52
C LEU A 240 13.65 -11.12 -20.39
N GLU A 241 14.81 -11.40 -19.79
CA GLU A 241 16.03 -11.82 -20.49
C GLU A 241 15.84 -13.14 -21.25
N ILE A 242 15.27 -14.16 -20.61
CA ILE A 242 14.95 -15.46 -21.25
C ILE A 242 14.00 -15.25 -22.42
N GLN A 243 12.98 -14.42 -22.25
CA GLN A 243 11.97 -14.18 -23.30
C GLN A 243 12.56 -13.42 -24.49
N ARG A 244 13.38 -12.39 -24.26
CA ARG A 244 14.17 -11.67 -25.27
C ARG A 244 15.06 -12.60 -26.09
N GLN A 245 15.82 -13.47 -25.42
CA GLN A 245 16.73 -14.42 -26.07
C GLN A 245 16.01 -15.38 -27.04
N VAL A 246 14.74 -15.69 -26.77
CA VAL A 246 13.97 -16.74 -27.46
C VAL A 246 13.01 -16.18 -28.52
N LEU A 247 12.50 -14.96 -28.34
CA LEU A 247 11.53 -14.33 -29.23
C LEU A 247 12.11 -13.17 -30.04
N GLY A 248 13.19 -12.55 -29.57
CA GLY A 248 13.72 -11.29 -30.10
C GLY A 248 13.08 -10.05 -29.45
N GLU A 249 13.81 -8.94 -29.45
CA GLU A 249 13.45 -7.68 -28.78
C GLU A 249 12.09 -7.09 -29.19
N THR A 250 11.62 -7.36 -30.41
CA THR A 250 10.43 -6.73 -31.00
C THR A 250 9.17 -7.59 -30.95
N ASP A 251 9.18 -8.74 -30.26
CA ASP A 251 7.98 -9.57 -30.11
C ASP A 251 7.00 -8.92 -29.10
N PRO A 252 5.69 -8.79 -29.39
CA PRO A 252 4.71 -8.21 -28.47
C PRO A 252 4.75 -8.76 -27.05
N ARG A 253 5.07 -10.05 -26.87
CA ARG A 253 5.15 -10.67 -25.53
C ARG A 253 6.31 -10.13 -24.70
N VAL A 254 7.39 -9.68 -25.33
CA VAL A 254 8.48 -8.94 -24.67
C VAL A 254 7.98 -7.56 -24.22
N GLY A 255 7.12 -6.91 -25.01
CA GLY A 255 6.41 -5.70 -24.58
C GLY A 255 5.52 -5.93 -23.35
N GLU A 256 4.72 -7.01 -23.34
CA GLU A 256 3.92 -7.39 -22.18
C GLU A 256 4.77 -7.61 -20.92
N THR A 257 5.90 -8.31 -21.04
CA THR A 257 6.82 -8.53 -19.91
C THR A 257 7.54 -7.24 -19.50
N CYS A 258 7.98 -6.38 -20.43
CA CYS A 258 8.55 -5.06 -20.13
C CYS A 258 7.59 -4.21 -19.28
N ARG A 259 6.29 -4.19 -19.63
CA ARG A 259 5.25 -3.56 -18.79
C ARG A 259 5.18 -4.21 -17.40
N TYR A 260 5.27 -5.53 -17.31
CA TYR A 260 5.23 -6.25 -16.03
C TYR A 260 6.43 -5.94 -15.12
N VAL A 261 7.65 -5.88 -15.66
CA VAL A 261 8.84 -5.47 -14.89
C VAL A 261 8.72 -4.00 -14.48
N ALA A 262 8.20 -3.13 -15.36
CA ALA A 262 7.92 -1.73 -15.02
C ALA A 262 6.90 -1.58 -13.87
N GLU A 263 5.82 -2.37 -13.84
CA GLU A 263 4.86 -2.39 -12.72
C GLU A 263 5.53 -2.80 -11.39
N ALA A 264 6.55 -3.67 -11.41
CA ALA A 264 7.34 -4.03 -10.23
C ALA A 264 8.29 -2.90 -9.80
N HIS A 265 8.93 -2.19 -10.74
CA HIS A 265 9.74 -1.00 -10.42
C HIS A 265 8.89 0.16 -9.87
N VAL A 266 7.65 0.35 -10.34
CA VAL A 266 6.70 1.30 -9.71
C VAL A 266 6.38 0.91 -8.26
N GLN A 267 6.26 -0.40 -7.96
CA GLN A 267 6.09 -0.87 -6.58
C GLN A 267 7.34 -0.64 -5.71
N ALA A 268 8.54 -0.65 -6.31
CA ALA A 268 9.78 -0.27 -5.64
C ALA A 268 10.05 1.25 -5.59
N LEU A 269 9.14 2.09 -6.12
CA LEU A 269 9.30 3.55 -6.29
C LEU A 269 10.50 3.94 -7.21
N GLN A 270 10.97 3.02 -8.05
CA GLN A 270 12.11 3.18 -8.95
C GLN A 270 11.64 3.75 -10.30
N PHE A 271 11.11 4.98 -10.28
CA PHE A 271 10.33 5.52 -11.39
C PHE A 271 11.10 5.69 -12.70
N ASP A 272 12.39 6.02 -12.69
CA ASP A 272 13.18 6.18 -13.93
C ASP A 272 13.44 4.83 -14.64
N GLU A 273 13.65 3.78 -13.86
CA GLU A 273 13.81 2.41 -14.37
C GLU A 273 12.47 1.89 -14.92
N ALA A 274 11.37 2.17 -14.21
CA ALA A 274 10.02 1.89 -14.66
C ALA A 274 9.63 2.65 -15.95
N GLU A 275 9.95 3.94 -16.04
CA GLU A 275 9.67 4.79 -17.20
C GLU A 275 10.32 4.22 -18.46
N ARG A 276 11.63 3.92 -18.38
CA ARG A 276 12.38 3.35 -19.50
C ARG A 276 11.84 1.97 -19.91
N LEU A 277 11.49 1.09 -18.98
CA LEU A 277 10.88 -0.21 -19.31
C LEU A 277 9.47 -0.07 -19.91
N CYS A 278 8.66 0.86 -19.38
CA CYS A 278 7.34 1.15 -19.92
C CYS A 278 7.41 1.78 -21.32
N GLN A 279 8.42 2.62 -21.58
CA GLN A 279 8.69 3.17 -22.91
C GLN A 279 9.07 2.07 -23.92
N MET A 280 9.88 1.08 -23.52
CA MET A 280 10.15 -0.08 -24.38
C MET A 280 8.87 -0.87 -24.69
N ALA A 281 7.96 -1.05 -23.73
CA ALA A 281 6.67 -1.69 -23.96
C ALA A 281 5.78 -0.88 -24.94
N LEU A 282 5.69 0.44 -24.75
CA LEU A 282 4.96 1.36 -25.63
C LEU A 282 5.44 1.27 -27.08
N ASP A 283 6.75 1.27 -27.30
CA ASP A 283 7.31 1.25 -28.66
C ASP A 283 7.12 -0.13 -29.33
N ILE A 284 7.34 -1.23 -28.60
CA ILE A 284 7.07 -2.60 -29.11
C ILE A 284 5.59 -2.76 -29.50
N HIS A 285 4.64 -2.35 -28.65
CA HIS A 285 3.21 -2.47 -28.95
C HIS A 285 2.72 -1.46 -29.99
N ARG A 286 3.39 -0.31 -30.17
CA ARG A 286 3.09 0.66 -31.23
C ARG A 286 3.59 0.20 -32.60
N GLU A 287 4.75 -0.44 -32.68
CA GLU A 287 5.29 -0.97 -33.94
C GLU A 287 4.54 -2.22 -34.43
N ASN A 288 4.08 -3.07 -33.51
CA ASN A 288 3.37 -4.32 -33.84
C ASN A 288 1.83 -4.19 -33.84
N GLY A 289 1.28 -3.16 -33.19
CA GLY A 289 -0.15 -3.05 -32.89
C GLY A 289 -1.00 -2.44 -34.01
N ALA A 290 -2.30 -2.72 -33.96
CA ALA A 290 -3.30 -1.88 -34.64
C ALA A 290 -3.51 -0.58 -33.82
N PRO A 291 -3.88 0.55 -34.47
CA PRO A 291 -4.23 1.78 -33.75
C PRO A 291 -5.32 1.52 -32.70
N ALA A 292 -5.11 2.03 -31.48
CA ALA A 292 -5.94 1.74 -30.30
C ALA A 292 -5.97 0.26 -29.89
N SER A 293 -4.81 -0.40 -29.88
CA SER A 293 -4.64 -1.72 -29.24
C SER A 293 -4.90 -1.64 -27.73
N ILE A 294 -5.29 -2.76 -27.13
CA ILE A 294 -5.56 -2.85 -25.68
C ILE A 294 -4.23 -2.83 -24.90
N GLU A 295 -3.17 -3.29 -25.56
CA GLU A 295 -1.82 -3.44 -25.07
C GLU A 295 -1.14 -2.06 -24.95
N GLU A 296 -1.16 -1.23 -26.02
CA GLU A 296 -0.70 0.16 -25.96
C GLU A 296 -1.53 0.97 -24.93
N ALA A 297 -2.84 0.71 -24.83
CA ALA A 297 -3.69 1.36 -23.84
C ALA A 297 -3.32 0.98 -22.39
N ALA A 298 -2.88 -0.25 -22.15
CA ALA A 298 -2.38 -0.70 -20.85
C ALA A 298 -1.01 -0.08 -20.52
N ASP A 299 -0.10 0.01 -21.49
CA ASP A 299 1.19 0.68 -21.31
C ASP A 299 1.01 2.18 -21.05
N ARG A 300 0.14 2.85 -21.82
CA ARG A 300 -0.16 4.28 -21.63
C ARG A 300 -0.74 4.55 -20.24
N ARG A 301 -1.59 3.65 -19.71
CA ARG A 301 -2.07 3.75 -18.32
C ARG A 301 -0.92 3.65 -17.30
N LEU A 302 0.05 2.77 -17.54
CA LEU A 302 1.23 2.65 -16.67
C LEU A 302 2.16 3.86 -16.77
N MET A 303 2.44 4.36 -17.98
CA MET A 303 3.23 5.56 -18.18
C MET A 303 2.56 6.77 -17.51
N GLY A 304 1.24 6.92 -17.62
CA GLY A 304 0.49 7.95 -16.90
C GLY A 304 0.67 7.88 -15.39
N LEU A 305 0.69 6.67 -14.81
CA LEU A 305 0.97 6.46 -13.38
C LEU A 305 2.41 6.80 -13.00
N ILE A 306 3.38 6.54 -13.88
CA ILE A 306 4.79 6.90 -13.67
C ILE A 306 4.96 8.42 -13.72
N CYS A 307 4.37 9.11 -14.71
CA CYS A 307 4.37 10.58 -14.79
C CYS A 307 3.70 11.22 -13.57
N ASP A 308 2.52 10.74 -13.16
CA ASP A 308 1.78 11.22 -11.98
C ASP A 308 2.61 11.04 -10.69
N SER A 309 3.26 9.88 -10.53
CA SER A 309 4.16 9.60 -9.39
C SER A 309 5.44 10.45 -9.39
N LYS A 310 5.92 10.88 -10.57
CA LYS A 310 7.03 11.83 -10.74
C LYS A 310 6.60 13.30 -10.65
N GLY A 311 5.30 13.57 -10.49
CA GLY A 311 4.73 14.92 -10.38
C GLY A 311 4.48 15.63 -11.72
N ASP A 312 4.65 14.96 -12.86
CA ASP A 312 4.30 15.50 -14.19
C ASP A 312 2.84 15.13 -14.54
N TYR A 313 1.92 15.87 -13.93
CA TYR A 313 0.48 15.63 -14.03
C TYR A 313 -0.10 15.96 -15.42
N GLU A 314 0.52 16.83 -16.21
CA GLU A 314 0.03 17.15 -17.57
C GLU A 314 0.45 16.05 -18.57
N SER A 315 1.68 15.53 -18.50
CA SER A 315 2.06 14.32 -19.26
C SER A 315 1.24 13.11 -18.82
N ALA A 316 0.97 12.97 -17.52
CA ALA A 316 0.09 11.92 -17.00
C ALA A 316 -1.31 12.00 -17.61
N LEU A 317 -1.90 13.20 -17.70
CA LEU A 317 -3.20 13.42 -18.34
C LEU A 317 -3.21 13.05 -19.82
N GLU A 318 -2.18 13.39 -20.61
CA GLU A 318 -2.11 12.97 -22.01
C GLU A 318 -2.13 11.43 -22.12
N HIS A 319 -1.28 10.76 -21.35
CA HIS A 319 -1.19 9.31 -21.33
C HIS A 319 -2.49 8.64 -20.88
N TYR A 320 -3.13 9.13 -19.82
CA TYR A 320 -4.42 8.62 -19.35
C TYR A 320 -5.57 8.87 -20.34
N VAL A 321 -5.66 10.06 -20.96
CA VAL A 321 -6.72 10.36 -21.93
C VAL A 321 -6.59 9.46 -23.16
N LEU A 322 -5.38 9.26 -23.68
CA LEU A 322 -5.15 8.37 -24.83
C LEU A 322 -5.43 6.90 -24.48
N ALA A 323 -5.08 6.44 -23.27
CA ALA A 323 -5.46 5.11 -22.77
C ALA A 323 -6.99 4.96 -22.65
N SER A 324 -7.68 5.98 -22.12
CA SER A 324 -9.14 6.00 -21.95
C SER A 324 -9.87 5.95 -23.30
N MET A 325 -9.39 6.71 -24.29
CA MET A 325 -9.92 6.68 -25.67
C MET A 325 -9.76 5.30 -26.32
N ALA A 326 -8.62 4.65 -26.16
CA ALA A 326 -8.38 3.32 -26.71
C ALA A 326 -9.20 2.22 -26.00
N MET A 327 -9.33 2.28 -24.67
CA MET A 327 -10.21 1.37 -23.92
C MET A 327 -11.69 1.56 -24.31
N ALA A 328 -12.14 2.80 -24.52
CA ALA A 328 -13.49 3.11 -24.98
C ALA A 328 -13.76 2.56 -26.40
N ALA A 329 -12.82 2.69 -27.33
CA ALA A 329 -12.92 2.13 -28.68
C ALA A 329 -13.05 0.59 -28.67
N ASN A 330 -12.46 -0.08 -27.68
CA ASN A 330 -12.57 -1.52 -27.44
C ASN A 330 -13.78 -1.92 -26.54
N GLY A 331 -14.67 -0.98 -26.20
CA GLY A 331 -15.86 -1.24 -25.37
C GLY A 331 -15.59 -1.54 -23.90
N ARG A 332 -14.38 -1.24 -23.39
CA ARG A 332 -13.95 -1.55 -22.02
C ARG A 332 -14.38 -0.47 -21.01
N GLU A 333 -15.70 -0.27 -20.90
CA GLU A 333 -16.35 0.70 -20.00
C GLU A 333 -15.81 0.70 -18.55
N LEU A 334 -15.55 -0.47 -17.96
CA LEU A 334 -15.03 -0.60 -16.59
C LEU A 334 -13.58 -0.11 -16.45
N ASP A 335 -12.78 -0.23 -17.50
CA ASP A 335 -11.39 0.22 -17.52
C ASP A 335 -11.32 1.72 -17.83
N VAL A 336 -12.19 2.22 -18.73
CA VAL A 336 -12.44 3.65 -18.92
C VAL A 336 -12.79 4.31 -17.59
N ALA A 337 -13.75 3.76 -16.83
CA ALA A 337 -14.12 4.26 -15.51
C ALA A 337 -12.99 4.15 -14.47
N SER A 338 -12.06 3.22 -14.63
CA SER A 338 -10.88 3.10 -13.77
C SER A 338 -9.82 4.15 -14.11
N ILE A 339 -9.64 4.46 -15.40
CA ILE A 339 -8.75 5.52 -15.88
C ILE A 339 -9.34 6.91 -15.60
N ASP A 340 -10.66 7.08 -15.66
CA ASP A 340 -11.35 8.32 -15.25
C ASP A 340 -11.05 8.69 -13.79
N CYS A 341 -10.84 7.71 -12.89
CA CYS A 341 -10.35 7.99 -11.54
C CYS A 341 -8.94 8.61 -11.57
N SER A 342 -8.00 8.02 -12.31
CA SER A 342 -6.63 8.53 -12.41
C SER A 342 -6.55 9.90 -13.11
N ILE A 343 -7.43 10.16 -14.08
CA ILE A 343 -7.63 11.49 -14.68
C ILE A 343 -8.12 12.48 -13.62
N GLY A 344 -9.07 12.08 -12.78
CA GLY A 344 -9.54 12.88 -11.65
C GLY A 344 -8.46 13.16 -10.60
N ASP A 345 -7.59 12.18 -10.34
CA ASP A 345 -6.44 12.31 -9.42
C ASP A 345 -5.40 13.31 -9.96
N ALA A 346 -5.02 13.21 -11.23
CA ALA A 346 -4.09 14.15 -11.86
C ALA A 346 -4.67 15.58 -11.93
N TYR A 347 -5.96 15.74 -12.25
CA TYR A 347 -6.64 17.04 -12.15
C TYR A 347 -6.69 17.57 -10.71
N LEU A 348 -6.87 16.70 -9.71
CA LEU A 348 -6.84 17.09 -8.30
C LEU A 348 -5.44 17.57 -7.87
N SER A 349 -4.38 16.91 -8.32
CA SER A 349 -2.98 17.33 -8.11
C SER A 349 -2.67 18.67 -8.79
N LEU A 350 -3.27 18.95 -9.95
CA LEU A 350 -3.21 20.26 -10.63
C LEU A 350 -4.15 21.33 -10.04
N ALA A 351 -4.86 21.04 -8.94
CA ALA A 351 -5.91 21.90 -8.36
C ALA A 351 -7.07 22.27 -9.32
N ARG A 352 -7.27 21.47 -10.37
CA ARG A 352 -8.33 21.60 -11.39
C ARG A 352 -9.61 20.89 -10.90
N PHE A 353 -10.16 21.41 -9.82
CA PHE A 353 -11.17 20.73 -8.99
C PHE A 353 -12.47 20.41 -9.73
N ASP A 354 -12.93 21.27 -10.65
CA ASP A 354 -14.20 21.04 -11.36
C ASP A 354 -14.06 19.92 -12.40
N GLU A 355 -12.94 19.85 -13.14
CA GLU A 355 -12.63 18.71 -14.02
C GLU A 355 -12.42 17.40 -13.24
N ALA A 356 -11.76 17.46 -12.07
CA ALA A 356 -11.60 16.30 -11.19
C ALA A 356 -12.96 15.76 -10.69
N VAL A 357 -13.87 16.64 -10.24
CA VAL A 357 -15.24 16.25 -9.87
C VAL A 357 -15.98 15.62 -11.06
N PHE A 358 -15.85 16.17 -12.26
CA PHE A 358 -16.49 15.61 -13.46
C PHE A 358 -15.97 14.20 -13.79
N ALA A 359 -14.65 13.99 -13.75
CA ALA A 359 -14.02 12.70 -13.99
C ALA A 359 -14.46 11.64 -12.96
N TYR A 360 -14.43 11.97 -11.66
CA TYR A 360 -14.93 11.09 -10.60
C TYR A 360 -16.44 10.79 -10.73
N GLN A 361 -17.27 11.74 -11.17
CA GLN A 361 -18.70 11.51 -11.39
C GLN A 361 -18.97 10.56 -12.59
N LYS A 362 -18.17 10.64 -13.65
CA LYS A 362 -18.19 9.71 -14.79
C LYS A 362 -17.87 8.28 -14.32
N ALA A 363 -16.75 8.12 -13.61
CA ALA A 363 -16.34 6.84 -13.00
C ALA A 363 -17.41 6.27 -12.05
N LEU A 364 -17.94 7.10 -11.14
CA LEU A 364 -18.97 6.73 -10.16
C LEU A 364 -20.23 6.18 -10.84
N THR A 365 -20.65 6.80 -11.95
CA THR A 365 -21.84 6.41 -12.70
C THR A 365 -21.68 5.00 -13.29
N VAL A 366 -20.55 4.73 -13.95
CA VAL A 366 -20.26 3.43 -14.56
C VAL A 366 -20.08 2.34 -13.50
N PHE A 367 -19.35 2.60 -12.41
CA PHE A 367 -19.19 1.59 -11.35
C PHE A 367 -20.51 1.26 -10.64
N LYS A 368 -21.39 2.25 -10.40
CA LYS A 368 -22.72 2.00 -9.84
C LYS A 368 -23.58 1.11 -10.74
N SER A 369 -23.59 1.34 -12.06
CA SER A 369 -24.39 0.55 -12.99
C SER A 369 -23.81 -0.84 -13.24
N ALA A 370 -22.49 -0.98 -13.31
CA ALA A 370 -21.82 -2.24 -13.66
C ALA A 370 -21.51 -3.16 -12.45
N LYS A 371 -21.24 -2.61 -11.27
CA LYS A 371 -20.88 -3.36 -10.05
C LYS A 371 -21.88 -3.21 -8.88
N GLY A 372 -22.83 -2.28 -8.99
CA GLY A 372 -23.84 -2.01 -7.97
C GLY A 372 -23.40 -1.02 -6.88
N GLU A 373 -24.36 -0.32 -6.28
CA GLU A 373 -24.08 0.81 -5.37
C GLU A 373 -23.34 0.46 -4.06
N ASN A 374 -23.33 -0.81 -3.66
CA ASN A 374 -22.63 -1.29 -2.46
C ASN A 374 -21.29 -1.98 -2.80
N HIS A 375 -20.72 -1.75 -3.98
CA HIS A 375 -19.40 -2.28 -4.33
C HIS A 375 -18.28 -1.43 -3.70
N PRO A 376 -17.18 -2.02 -3.18
CA PRO A 376 -16.02 -1.25 -2.67
C PRO A 376 -15.45 -0.22 -3.64
N THR A 377 -15.42 -0.50 -4.94
CA THR A 377 -15.00 0.51 -5.96
C THR A 377 -15.96 1.69 -6.13
N VAL A 378 -17.21 1.61 -5.63
CA VAL A 378 -18.09 2.79 -5.49
C VAL A 378 -17.73 3.57 -4.23
N ALA A 379 -17.32 2.88 -3.16
CA ALA A 379 -16.80 3.50 -1.95
C ALA A 379 -15.47 4.24 -2.19
N SER A 380 -14.52 3.67 -2.94
CA SER A 380 -13.24 4.33 -3.23
C SER A 380 -13.41 5.62 -4.05
N VAL A 381 -14.36 5.68 -4.98
CA VAL A 381 -14.70 6.94 -5.68
C VAL A 381 -15.35 7.96 -4.73
N PHE A 382 -16.13 7.52 -3.73
CA PHE A 382 -16.55 8.41 -2.64
C PHE A 382 -15.37 8.89 -1.78
N VAL A 383 -14.35 8.07 -1.52
CA VAL A 383 -13.12 8.50 -0.81
C VAL A 383 -12.37 9.57 -1.60
N ARG A 384 -12.20 9.39 -2.92
CA ARG A 384 -11.58 10.40 -3.80
C ARG A 384 -12.35 11.72 -3.83
N LEU A 385 -13.68 11.66 -3.92
CA LEU A 385 -14.54 12.84 -3.80
C LEU A 385 -14.42 13.50 -2.40
N ALA A 386 -14.24 12.72 -1.34
CA ALA A 386 -14.04 13.26 0.00
C ALA A 386 -12.71 14.01 0.14
N ASP A 387 -11.58 13.46 -0.33
CA ASP A 387 -10.29 14.15 -0.33
C ASP A 387 -10.32 15.44 -1.17
N LEU A 388 -10.96 15.40 -2.36
CA LEU A 388 -11.18 16.60 -3.16
C LEU A 388 -11.96 17.67 -2.38
N TYR A 389 -13.11 17.32 -1.81
CA TYR A 389 -13.90 18.30 -1.05
C TYR A 389 -13.21 18.76 0.24
N ASN A 390 -12.32 17.94 0.81
CA ASN A 390 -11.47 18.31 1.94
C ASN A 390 -10.44 19.38 1.53
N LYS A 391 -9.70 19.15 0.44
CA LYS A 391 -8.73 20.11 -0.14
C LYS A 391 -9.35 21.42 -0.58
N VAL A 392 -10.61 21.39 -1.06
CA VAL A 392 -11.41 22.58 -1.39
C VAL A 392 -12.00 23.28 -0.14
N GLY A 393 -11.76 22.75 1.07
CA GLY A 393 -12.27 23.30 2.34
C GLY A 393 -13.77 23.07 2.58
N LYS A 394 -14.44 22.28 1.73
CA LYS A 394 -15.86 21.90 1.82
C LYS A 394 -16.04 20.71 2.77
N LEU A 395 -15.62 20.87 4.03
CA LEU A 395 -15.52 19.80 5.03
C LEU A 395 -16.86 19.05 5.28
N ARG A 396 -18.01 19.72 5.08
CA ARG A 396 -19.34 19.08 5.18
C ARG A 396 -19.59 18.07 4.07
N ASP A 397 -19.17 18.39 2.85
CA ASP A 397 -19.33 17.53 1.69
C ASP A 397 -18.34 16.36 1.81
N SER A 398 -17.08 16.64 2.19
CA SER A 398 -16.06 15.63 2.53
C SER A 398 -16.58 14.59 3.54
N ARG A 399 -17.04 15.03 4.73
CA ARG A 399 -17.58 14.12 5.75
C ARG A 399 -18.76 13.30 5.21
N THR A 400 -19.65 13.92 4.42
CA THR A 400 -20.79 13.22 3.80
C THR A 400 -20.32 12.11 2.84
N TYR A 401 -19.26 12.34 2.06
CA TYR A 401 -18.68 11.31 1.20
C TYR A 401 -17.95 10.21 1.99
N CYS A 402 -17.20 10.56 3.04
CA CYS A 402 -16.64 9.58 3.99
C CYS A 402 -17.72 8.69 4.62
N GLU A 403 -18.83 9.27 5.10
CA GLU A 403 -19.97 8.52 5.66
C GLU A 403 -20.60 7.56 4.64
N ASN A 404 -20.71 7.97 3.37
CA ASN A 404 -21.20 7.11 2.29
C ASN A 404 -20.23 5.92 2.00
N ALA A 405 -18.91 6.16 1.99
CA ALA A 405 -17.91 5.11 1.83
C ALA A 405 -17.90 4.14 3.04
N LEU A 406 -17.89 4.67 4.27
CA LEU A 406 -17.95 3.87 5.51
C LEU A 406 -19.23 3.02 5.60
N ARG A 407 -20.36 3.49 5.05
CA ARG A 407 -21.61 2.69 4.99
C ARG A 407 -21.48 1.45 4.10
N ILE A 408 -20.69 1.53 3.02
CA ILE A 408 -20.38 0.40 2.13
C ILE A 408 -19.36 -0.52 2.78
N TYR A 409 -18.22 0.02 3.25
CA TYR A 409 -17.18 -0.75 3.93
C TYR A 409 -17.66 -1.46 5.21
N GLY A 410 -18.68 -0.92 5.89
CA GLY A 410 -19.33 -1.57 7.03
C GLY A 410 -20.30 -2.71 6.68
N LYS A 411 -20.59 -2.95 5.39
CA LYS A 411 -21.48 -4.02 4.89
C LYS A 411 -21.01 -4.57 3.53
N PRO A 412 -19.80 -5.17 3.47
CA PRO A 412 -19.26 -5.69 2.22
C PRO A 412 -20.09 -6.86 1.66
N ASN A 413 -20.11 -6.99 0.34
CA ASN A 413 -20.67 -8.17 -0.33
C ASN A 413 -19.80 -9.42 -0.05
N PRO A 414 -20.37 -10.64 0.01
CA PRO A 414 -19.59 -11.87 0.09
C PRO A 414 -18.64 -12.01 -1.09
N GLY A 415 -17.38 -12.36 -0.82
CA GLY A 415 -16.33 -12.51 -1.84
C GLY A 415 -15.47 -11.27 -2.10
N ILE A 416 -15.78 -10.12 -1.48
CA ILE A 416 -14.88 -8.97 -1.46
C ILE A 416 -13.63 -9.29 -0.62
N PRO A 417 -12.40 -8.99 -1.09
CA PRO A 417 -11.18 -9.13 -0.29
C PRO A 417 -11.20 -8.11 0.86
N SER A 418 -10.92 -8.57 2.08
CA SER A 418 -10.89 -7.72 3.27
C SER A 418 -9.83 -6.62 3.18
N GLU A 419 -8.75 -6.84 2.44
CA GLU A 419 -7.68 -5.85 2.21
C GLU A 419 -8.18 -4.58 1.48
N GLU A 420 -9.06 -4.70 0.48
CA GLU A 420 -9.63 -3.53 -0.24
C GLU A 420 -10.46 -2.64 0.71
N ILE A 421 -11.13 -3.27 1.68
CA ILE A 421 -11.86 -2.60 2.75
C ILE A 421 -10.87 -1.92 3.71
N ALA A 422 -9.78 -2.60 4.08
CA ALA A 422 -8.77 -2.07 4.99
C ALA A 422 -8.03 -0.87 4.40
N SER A 423 -7.66 -0.89 3.11
CA SER A 423 -7.09 0.26 2.40
C SER A 423 -8.05 1.46 2.41
N GLY A 424 -9.32 1.26 2.04
CA GLY A 424 -10.31 2.33 2.08
C GLY A 424 -10.58 2.89 3.49
N LEU A 425 -10.39 2.09 4.55
CA LEU A 425 -10.44 2.57 5.93
C LEU A 425 -9.22 3.42 6.32
N ILE A 426 -8.03 3.17 5.74
CA ILE A 426 -6.82 3.98 5.94
C ILE A 426 -6.97 5.33 5.24
N ASP A 427 -7.37 5.33 3.96
CA ASP A 427 -7.56 6.56 3.19
C ASP A 427 -8.59 7.48 3.87
N ILE A 428 -9.72 6.94 4.36
CA ILE A 428 -10.71 7.72 5.14
C ILE A 428 -10.15 8.18 6.49
N ALA A 429 -9.28 7.41 7.14
CA ALA A 429 -8.64 7.83 8.38
C ALA A 429 -7.77 9.07 8.19
N ALA A 430 -7.04 9.17 7.07
CA ALA A 430 -6.24 10.35 6.76
C ALA A 430 -7.07 11.59 6.38
N ILE A 431 -8.20 11.40 5.69
CA ILE A 431 -9.17 12.48 5.48
C ILE A 431 -9.73 12.94 6.84
N CYS A 432 -10.01 12.01 7.77
CA CYS A 432 -10.38 12.36 9.14
C CYS A 432 -9.25 13.09 9.90
N GLN A 433 -7.98 12.69 9.73
CA GLN A 433 -6.80 13.35 10.32
C GLN A 433 -6.69 14.81 9.87
N SER A 434 -6.81 15.08 8.57
CA SER A 434 -6.75 16.44 8.02
C SER A 434 -7.98 17.30 8.39
N MET A 435 -9.14 16.68 8.66
CA MET A 435 -10.29 17.35 9.32
C MET A 435 -10.13 17.53 10.85
N ASN A 436 -8.98 17.13 11.43
CA ASN A 436 -8.70 17.08 12.87
C ASN A 436 -9.65 16.18 13.68
N GLU A 437 -10.24 15.17 13.05
CA GLU A 437 -11.09 14.13 13.66
C GLU A 437 -10.24 12.94 14.15
N LEU A 438 -9.18 13.23 14.92
CA LEU A 438 -8.13 12.26 15.30
C LEU A 438 -8.70 11.00 15.99
N ASP A 439 -9.72 11.22 16.84
CA ASP A 439 -10.46 10.19 17.56
C ASP A 439 -11.20 9.22 16.61
N GLN A 440 -11.64 9.68 15.44
CA GLN A 440 -12.32 8.87 14.42
C GLN A 440 -11.29 8.13 13.57
N ALA A 441 -10.26 8.83 13.11
CA ALA A 441 -9.15 8.27 12.35
C ALA A 441 -8.48 7.10 13.09
N LEU A 442 -8.14 7.25 14.38
CA LEU A 442 -7.60 6.16 15.21
C LEU A 442 -8.54 4.94 15.30
N LYS A 443 -9.86 5.13 15.26
CA LYS A 443 -10.85 4.03 15.27
C LYS A 443 -10.99 3.34 13.91
N LEU A 444 -10.56 3.99 12.83
CA LEU A 444 -10.51 3.42 11.47
C LEU A 444 -9.19 2.67 11.26
N LEU A 445 -8.05 3.27 11.62
CA LEU A 445 -6.73 2.62 11.58
C LEU A 445 -6.69 1.33 12.41
N LYS A 446 -7.26 1.34 13.64
CA LYS A 446 -7.36 0.13 14.47
C LYS A 446 -8.24 -0.97 13.86
N LYS A 447 -9.19 -0.65 12.97
CA LYS A 447 -9.95 -1.65 12.20
C LYS A 447 -9.15 -2.20 11.02
N ALA A 448 -8.49 -1.33 10.26
CA ALA A 448 -7.60 -1.76 9.17
C ALA A 448 -6.48 -2.68 9.69
N LEU A 449 -5.86 -2.32 10.81
CA LEU A 449 -4.86 -3.13 11.50
C LEU A 449 -5.39 -4.52 11.87
N SER A 450 -6.63 -4.63 12.37
CA SER A 450 -7.26 -5.91 12.71
C SER A 450 -7.65 -6.78 11.50
N ILE A 451 -7.56 -6.24 10.28
CA ILE A 451 -7.72 -7.00 9.05
C ILE A 451 -6.35 -7.51 8.56
N PHE A 452 -5.31 -6.67 8.59
CA PHE A 452 -3.98 -7.06 8.14
C PHE A 452 -3.21 -7.96 9.13
N SER A 453 -3.61 -8.01 10.41
CA SER A 453 -2.92 -8.79 11.45
C SER A 453 -2.87 -10.31 11.23
N GLU A 454 -3.66 -10.85 10.30
CA GLU A 454 -3.68 -12.28 9.94
C GLU A 454 -2.96 -12.58 8.59
N ALA A 455 -2.44 -11.56 7.89
CA ALA A 455 -1.94 -11.69 6.53
C ALA A 455 -0.39 -11.72 6.45
N PRO A 456 0.24 -12.80 5.95
CA PRO A 456 1.67 -12.81 5.64
C PRO A 456 2.03 -11.77 4.56
N GLY A 457 3.29 -11.31 4.56
CA GLY A 457 3.80 -10.28 3.64
C GLY A 457 3.40 -8.83 3.98
N LYS A 458 2.33 -8.59 4.75
CA LYS A 458 1.78 -7.23 5.00
C LYS A 458 2.49 -6.41 6.09
N GLN A 459 3.71 -6.79 6.50
CA GLN A 459 4.42 -6.13 7.62
C GLN A 459 4.72 -4.64 7.35
N SER A 460 4.97 -4.27 6.08
CA SER A 460 5.20 -2.87 5.69
C SER A 460 3.93 -2.02 5.86
N THR A 461 2.78 -2.49 5.34
CA THR A 461 1.47 -1.82 5.52
C THR A 461 1.08 -1.71 6.99
N ILE A 462 1.33 -2.76 7.80
CA ILE A 462 1.13 -2.73 9.25
C ILE A 462 2.00 -1.65 9.91
N ALA A 463 3.26 -1.52 9.49
CA ALA A 463 4.16 -0.46 9.97
C ALA A 463 3.68 0.93 9.54
N GLY A 464 3.17 1.10 8.32
CA GLY A 464 2.54 2.34 7.85
C GLY A 464 1.33 2.76 8.70
N ILE A 465 0.41 1.81 8.98
CA ILE A 465 -0.74 2.05 9.87
C ILE A 465 -0.27 2.44 11.28
N GLU A 466 0.73 1.74 11.84
CA GLU A 466 1.29 2.05 13.15
C GLU A 466 1.99 3.42 13.17
N ALA A 467 2.70 3.81 12.11
CA ALA A 467 3.30 5.14 11.99
C ALA A 467 2.23 6.25 11.91
N GLN A 468 1.14 6.05 11.15
CA GLN A 468 0.01 6.99 11.12
C GLN A 468 -0.65 7.09 12.50
N MET A 469 -0.84 5.97 13.21
CA MET A 469 -1.30 5.98 14.60
C MET A 469 -0.34 6.73 15.53
N GLY A 470 0.97 6.60 15.33
CA GLY A 470 2.01 7.36 16.03
C GLY A 470 1.89 8.87 15.85
N VAL A 471 1.66 9.32 14.60
CA VAL A 471 1.34 10.73 14.26
C VAL A 471 0.10 11.20 15.02
N MET A 472 -0.98 10.42 15.02
CA MET A 472 -2.23 10.78 15.71
C MET A 472 -2.02 10.95 17.22
N TYR A 473 -1.28 10.05 17.86
CA TYR A 473 -0.95 10.17 19.28
C TYR A 473 -0.05 11.39 19.57
N TYR A 474 0.86 11.76 18.67
CA TYR A 474 1.66 12.99 18.80
C TYR A 474 0.76 14.24 18.79
N MET A 475 -0.15 14.33 17.81
CA MET A 475 -1.08 15.46 17.66
C MET A 475 -2.02 15.63 18.87
N MET A 476 -2.28 14.55 19.62
CA MET A 476 -3.06 14.60 20.88
C MET A 476 -2.21 14.87 22.14
N GLY A 477 -0.89 15.07 22.02
CA GLY A 477 0.03 15.21 23.15
C GLY A 477 0.39 13.89 23.87
N SER A 478 -0.08 12.75 23.37
CA SER A 478 0.15 11.40 23.89
C SER A 478 1.53 10.87 23.47
N TYR A 479 2.60 11.63 23.75
CA TYR A 479 3.95 11.37 23.25
C TYR A 479 4.51 9.99 23.64
N ALA A 480 4.06 9.41 24.77
CA ALA A 480 4.43 8.05 25.17
C ALA A 480 3.78 6.97 24.27
N ASP A 481 2.49 7.13 23.95
CA ASP A 481 1.78 6.21 23.04
C ASP A 481 2.33 6.37 21.62
N SER A 482 2.61 7.61 21.21
CA SER A 482 3.27 7.95 19.94
C SER A 482 4.61 7.25 19.78
N TYR A 483 5.55 7.46 20.71
CA TYR A 483 6.86 6.81 20.74
C TYR A 483 6.77 5.29 20.70
N SER A 484 5.89 4.68 21.51
CA SER A 484 5.76 3.22 21.55
C SER A 484 5.17 2.64 20.25
N THR A 485 4.26 3.35 19.60
CA THR A 485 3.68 2.94 18.31
C THR A 485 4.70 3.12 17.17
N PHE A 486 5.43 4.23 17.11
CA PHE A 486 6.52 4.42 16.14
C PHE A 486 7.64 3.38 16.32
N LYS A 487 8.04 3.07 17.55
CA LYS A 487 9.04 2.03 17.84
C LYS A 487 8.61 0.65 17.33
N SER A 488 7.32 0.36 17.38
CA SER A 488 6.73 -0.84 16.77
C SER A 488 6.81 -0.79 15.24
N ALA A 489 6.41 0.32 14.61
CA ALA A 489 6.48 0.49 13.15
C ALA A 489 7.92 0.35 12.61
N ILE A 490 8.87 1.06 13.21
CA ILE A 490 10.30 1.01 12.86
C ILE A 490 10.89 -0.38 13.07
N SER A 491 10.42 -1.15 14.05
CA SER A 491 10.84 -2.55 14.22
C SER A 491 10.38 -3.44 13.06
N LYS A 492 9.18 -3.17 12.51
CA LYS A 492 8.62 -3.90 11.36
C LYS A 492 9.26 -3.52 10.03
N PHE A 493 9.44 -2.23 9.72
CA PHE A 493 10.20 -1.79 8.54
C PHE A 493 11.63 -2.35 8.52
N ARG A 494 12.29 -2.42 9.69
CA ARG A 494 13.60 -3.07 9.83
C ARG A 494 13.57 -4.60 9.70
N ALA A 495 12.40 -5.24 9.78
CA ALA A 495 12.21 -6.68 9.60
C ALA A 495 11.73 -7.07 8.19
N SER A 496 10.92 -6.24 7.53
CA SER A 496 10.43 -6.49 6.15
C SER A 496 11.51 -6.29 5.08
N GLY A 497 12.48 -5.40 5.34
CA GLY A 497 13.55 -5.05 4.40
C GLY A 497 13.52 -3.58 3.95
N ASP A 498 12.42 -2.88 4.22
CA ASP A 498 12.11 -1.49 3.79
C ASP A 498 12.98 -0.40 4.43
N LYS A 499 14.15 -0.76 4.95
CA LYS A 499 15.17 0.10 5.61
C LYS A 499 15.69 1.24 4.74
N LYS A 500 15.39 1.23 3.45
CA LYS A 500 15.75 2.24 2.46
C LYS A 500 14.54 3.07 2.01
N SER A 501 13.31 2.71 2.39
CA SER A 501 12.12 3.40 1.87
C SER A 501 11.98 4.81 2.43
N ALA A 502 11.49 5.76 1.64
CA ALA A 502 11.19 7.11 2.12
C ALA A 502 10.13 7.10 3.25
N LEU A 503 9.17 6.16 3.20
CA LEU A 503 8.21 5.89 4.29
C LEU A 503 8.92 5.62 5.62
N PHE A 504 9.98 4.80 5.61
CA PHE A 504 10.78 4.50 6.78
C PHE A 504 11.60 5.71 7.26
N GLY A 505 12.19 6.49 6.34
CA GLY A 505 12.86 7.76 6.66
C GLY A 505 11.93 8.79 7.33
N ILE A 506 10.71 8.94 6.81
CA ILE A 506 9.66 9.79 7.41
C ILE A 506 9.27 9.25 8.79
N ALA A 507 9.06 7.94 8.94
CA ALA A 507 8.70 7.34 10.24
C ALA A 507 9.80 7.53 11.30
N LEU A 508 11.09 7.46 10.93
CA LEU A 508 12.23 7.77 11.80
C LEU A 508 12.22 9.24 12.24
N ASN A 509 12.00 10.18 11.32
CA ASN A 509 11.87 11.62 11.63
C ASN A 509 10.71 11.87 12.63
N GLN A 510 9.54 11.25 12.40
CA GLN A 510 8.40 11.39 13.31
C GLN A 510 8.65 10.75 14.69
N MET A 511 9.39 9.63 14.76
CA MET A 511 9.85 9.07 16.03
C MET A 511 10.85 10.00 16.73
N GLY A 512 11.77 10.64 15.99
CA GLY A 512 12.70 11.64 16.50
C GLY A 512 11.99 12.82 17.16
N LEU A 513 10.95 13.36 16.51
CA LEU A 513 10.09 14.40 17.10
C LEU A 513 9.40 13.92 18.39
N ALA A 514 8.91 12.67 18.43
CA ALA A 514 8.36 12.09 19.66
C ALA A 514 9.43 11.90 20.76
N CYS A 515 10.69 11.64 20.41
CA CYS A 515 11.83 11.60 21.33
C CYS A 515 12.16 12.99 21.90
N VAL A 516 12.15 14.05 21.09
CA VAL A 516 12.35 15.45 21.55
C VAL A 516 11.31 15.82 22.59
N GLN A 517 10.02 15.59 22.31
CA GLN A 517 8.92 15.86 23.26
C GLN A 517 8.96 14.99 24.54
N ARG A 518 9.81 13.96 24.57
CA ARG A 518 10.07 13.10 25.72
C ARG A 518 11.40 13.40 26.42
N TYR A 519 12.12 14.43 25.97
CA TYR A 519 13.48 14.80 26.40
C TYR A 519 14.54 13.70 26.14
N SER A 520 14.27 12.73 25.27
CA SER A 520 15.22 11.72 24.78
C SER A 520 16.14 12.30 23.69
N ILE A 521 16.84 13.41 23.96
CA ILE A 521 17.54 14.22 22.94
C ILE A 521 18.60 13.41 22.17
N ASN A 522 19.35 12.53 22.84
CA ASN A 522 20.34 11.67 22.18
C ASN A 522 19.69 10.64 21.22
N GLU A 523 18.58 10.01 21.63
CA GLU A 523 17.82 9.06 20.80
C GLU A 523 17.17 9.79 19.60
N ALA A 524 16.77 11.06 19.79
CA ALA A 524 16.29 11.90 18.70
C ALA A 524 17.39 12.19 17.66
N ALA A 525 18.61 12.52 18.09
CA ALA A 525 19.73 12.77 17.18
C ALA A 525 20.07 11.53 16.33
N GLU A 526 20.17 10.35 16.96
CA GLU A 526 20.40 9.07 16.25
C GLU A 526 19.31 8.79 15.19
N LEU A 527 18.03 9.01 15.53
CA LEU A 527 16.89 8.82 14.63
C LEU A 527 16.89 9.84 13.47
N PHE A 528 17.25 11.09 13.72
CA PHE A 528 17.34 12.12 12.68
C PHE A 528 18.55 11.90 11.76
N GLU A 529 19.69 11.40 12.25
CA GLU A 529 20.82 11.01 11.39
C GLU A 529 20.48 9.80 10.48
N GLU A 530 19.77 8.79 11.00
CA GLU A 530 19.27 7.66 10.19
C GLU A 530 18.25 8.13 9.14
N ALA A 531 17.26 8.94 9.56
CA ALA A 531 16.26 9.53 8.66
C ALA A 531 16.90 10.38 7.55
N ARG A 532 17.91 11.19 7.89
CA ARG A 532 18.67 12.02 6.95
C ARG A 532 19.30 11.15 5.86
N SER A 533 20.07 10.13 6.26
CA SER A 533 20.80 9.24 5.35
C SER A 533 19.86 8.54 4.33
N ILE A 534 18.65 8.21 4.76
CA ILE A 534 17.62 7.63 3.89
C ILE A 534 17.01 8.68 2.96
N LEU A 535 16.52 9.81 3.48
CA LEU A 535 15.81 10.80 2.65
C LEU A 535 16.75 11.58 1.70
N GLU A 536 18.01 11.80 2.08
CA GLU A 536 19.06 12.29 1.17
C GLU A 536 19.25 11.35 -0.04
N LYS A 537 19.08 10.03 0.14
CA LYS A 537 19.24 9.03 -0.91
C LYS A 537 17.99 8.86 -1.78
N GLU A 538 16.80 8.74 -1.17
CA GLU A 538 15.57 8.44 -1.93
C GLU A 538 14.93 9.67 -2.57
N TYR A 539 15.02 10.85 -1.93
CA TYR A 539 14.40 12.09 -2.42
C TYR A 539 15.42 13.20 -2.75
N GLY A 540 16.70 12.99 -2.42
CA GLY A 540 17.73 14.02 -2.54
C GLY A 540 17.71 15.05 -1.39
N PRO A 541 18.77 15.85 -1.25
CA PRO A 541 18.94 16.83 -0.16
C PRO A 541 17.97 18.03 -0.24
N TYR A 542 17.28 18.22 -1.38
CA TYR A 542 16.41 19.37 -1.63
C TYR A 542 14.91 19.12 -1.36
N HIS A 543 14.50 17.87 -1.07
CA HIS A 543 13.09 17.56 -0.84
C HIS A 543 12.59 18.16 0.48
N PRO A 544 11.32 18.64 0.56
CA PRO A 544 10.79 19.23 1.80
C PRO A 544 10.97 18.37 3.05
N ASP A 545 10.75 17.04 2.95
CA ASP A 545 10.97 16.13 4.09
C ASP A 545 12.45 16.05 4.51
N THR A 546 13.39 15.97 3.55
CA THR A 546 14.83 15.95 3.83
C THR A 546 15.29 17.26 4.47
N LEU A 547 14.78 18.39 3.97
CA LEU A 547 15.00 19.71 4.56
C LEU A 547 14.43 19.80 5.99
N GLY A 548 13.25 19.22 6.24
CA GLY A 548 12.65 19.12 7.56
C GLY A 548 13.51 18.32 8.56
N VAL A 549 14.10 17.20 8.12
CA VAL A 549 15.06 16.43 8.94
C VAL A 549 16.29 17.27 9.28
N TYR A 550 16.85 18.04 8.35
CA TYR A 550 17.99 18.91 8.66
C TYR A 550 17.65 19.95 9.73
N SER A 551 16.50 20.63 9.63
CA SER A 551 16.07 21.63 10.61
C SER A 551 15.84 20.99 12.00
N ASN A 552 15.25 19.79 12.05
CA ASN A 552 15.07 19.01 13.27
C ASN A 552 16.43 18.59 13.90
N LEU A 553 17.37 18.10 13.08
CA LEU A 553 18.70 17.68 13.52
C LEU A 553 19.53 18.86 14.03
N ALA A 554 19.48 20.02 13.36
CA ALA A 554 20.17 21.23 13.80
C ALA A 554 19.64 21.75 15.14
N GLY A 555 18.32 21.79 15.33
CA GLY A 555 17.71 22.14 16.63
C GLY A 555 18.02 21.14 17.74
N THR A 556 18.12 19.84 17.40
CA THR A 556 18.53 18.79 18.34
C THR A 556 19.99 18.95 18.76
N TYR A 557 20.88 19.30 17.83
CA TYR A 557 22.28 19.59 18.12
C TYR A 557 22.46 20.85 18.99
N ASP A 558 21.70 21.93 18.77
CA ASP A 558 21.68 23.08 19.70
C ASP A 558 21.24 22.66 21.12
N ALA A 559 20.20 21.83 21.23
CA ALA A 559 19.74 21.31 22.52
C ALA A 559 20.80 20.40 23.23
N MET A 560 21.73 19.82 22.46
CA MET A 560 22.91 19.09 22.98
C MET A 560 24.11 20.00 23.29
N GLY A 561 24.07 21.29 22.97
CA GLY A 561 25.22 22.20 23.01
C GLY A 561 26.23 21.99 21.88
N ARG A 562 25.89 21.18 20.86
CA ARG A 562 26.68 20.93 19.64
C ARG A 562 26.51 22.08 18.63
N LEU A 563 26.78 23.31 19.07
CA LEU A 563 26.56 24.53 18.28
C LEU A 563 27.26 24.49 16.92
N ASP A 564 28.46 23.92 16.83
CA ASP A 564 29.25 23.87 15.60
C ASP A 564 28.59 22.98 14.53
N ASP A 565 28.11 21.79 14.92
CA ASP A 565 27.38 20.89 14.03
C ASP A 565 26.02 21.48 13.61
N ALA A 566 25.32 22.15 14.55
CA ALA A 566 24.05 22.84 14.28
C ALA A 566 24.21 23.98 13.26
N ILE A 567 25.28 24.78 13.41
CA ILE A 567 25.64 25.87 12.49
C ILE A 567 26.00 25.32 11.11
N GLU A 568 26.75 24.21 11.01
CA GLU A 568 27.14 23.64 9.72
C GLU A 568 25.93 23.15 8.91
N ILE A 569 25.03 22.39 9.54
CA ILE A 569 23.80 21.91 8.90
C ILE A 569 22.95 23.10 8.46
N LEU A 570 22.70 24.06 9.36
CA LEU A 570 21.78 25.16 9.07
C LEU A 570 22.36 26.17 8.05
N ASP A 571 23.67 26.39 8.01
CA ASP A 571 24.34 27.14 6.94
C ASP A 571 24.16 26.45 5.58
N SER A 572 24.25 25.11 5.54
CA SER A 572 23.99 24.32 4.33
C SER A 572 22.53 24.39 3.89
N VAL A 573 21.56 24.28 4.82
CA VAL A 573 20.12 24.44 4.52
C VAL A 573 19.82 25.83 3.97
N VAL A 574 20.39 26.87 4.58
CA VAL A 574 20.22 28.25 4.12
C VAL A 574 20.79 28.42 2.71
N ASP A 575 22.00 27.96 2.42
CA ASP A 575 22.58 28.10 1.07
C ASP A 575 21.76 27.32 0.01
N MET A 576 21.35 26.07 0.30
CA MET A 576 20.50 25.26 -0.59
C MET A 576 19.14 25.91 -0.87
N ARG A 577 18.47 26.47 0.15
CA ARG A 577 17.19 27.17 -0.02
C ARG A 577 17.38 28.55 -0.68
N GLU A 578 18.49 29.26 -0.43
CA GLU A 578 18.81 30.54 -1.09
C GLU A 578 18.98 30.38 -2.61
N GLU A 579 19.61 29.30 -3.07
CA GLU A 579 19.78 28.99 -4.49
C GLU A 579 18.44 28.67 -5.18
N LYS A 580 17.62 27.80 -4.57
CA LYS A 580 16.35 27.31 -5.14
C LYS A 580 15.21 28.31 -5.08
N LEU A 581 15.04 28.99 -3.94
CA LEU A 581 13.85 29.81 -3.64
C LEU A 581 14.12 31.31 -3.67
N GLY A 582 15.39 31.70 -3.81
CA GLY A 582 15.83 33.10 -3.75
C GLY A 582 15.89 33.65 -2.33
N THR A 583 16.67 34.73 -2.17
CA THR A 583 17.06 35.25 -0.85
C THR A 583 15.94 35.88 -0.01
N ALA A 584 14.76 36.07 -0.61
CA ALA A 584 13.58 36.75 -0.06
C ALA A 584 12.39 35.82 0.25
N ASN A 585 12.54 34.51 0.05
CA ASN A 585 11.54 33.51 0.45
C ASN A 585 11.40 33.47 2.00
N PRO A 586 10.19 33.27 2.58
CA PRO A 586 9.98 33.26 4.04
C PRO A 586 10.85 32.23 4.77
N ASP A 587 10.85 30.96 4.35
CA ASP A 587 11.64 29.88 4.95
C ASP A 587 13.14 30.23 4.97
N VAL A 588 13.62 30.83 3.88
CA VAL A 588 15.01 31.31 3.76
C VAL A 588 15.32 32.41 4.78
N ILE A 589 14.34 33.26 5.13
CA ILE A 589 14.50 34.32 6.14
C ILE A 589 14.44 33.75 7.56
N ASP A 590 13.57 32.76 7.81
CA ASP A 590 13.44 32.11 9.12
C ASP A 590 14.67 31.28 9.48
N GLU A 591 15.19 30.45 8.56
CA GLU A 591 16.42 29.68 8.82
C GLU A 591 17.66 30.58 8.90
N LYS A 592 17.67 31.74 8.20
CA LYS A 592 18.69 32.79 8.39
C LYS A 592 18.63 33.44 9.77
N ARG A 593 17.43 33.66 10.34
CA ARG A 593 17.27 34.17 11.71
C ARG A 593 17.92 33.20 12.71
N ARG A 594 17.51 31.94 12.67
CA ARG A 594 18.03 30.86 13.52
C ARG A 594 19.54 30.69 13.38
N LEU A 595 20.07 30.69 12.16
CA LEU A 595 21.52 30.64 11.91
C LEU A 595 22.25 31.85 12.50
N SER A 596 21.68 33.05 12.42
CA SER A 596 22.24 34.25 13.04
C SER A 596 22.19 34.21 14.57
N GLU A 597 21.25 33.49 15.16
CA GLU A 597 21.11 33.30 16.61
C GLU A 597 22.13 32.28 17.13
N LEU A 598 22.25 31.11 16.47
CA LEU A 598 23.29 30.12 16.78
C LEU A 598 24.71 30.67 16.62
N LEU A 599 24.98 31.40 15.52
CA LEU A 599 26.27 32.06 15.31
C LEU A 599 26.58 33.07 16.43
N LYS A 600 25.58 33.82 16.91
CA LYS A 600 25.73 34.76 18.02
C LYS A 600 25.98 34.05 19.34
N GLU A 601 25.32 32.93 19.63
CA GLU A 601 25.58 32.10 20.82
C GLU A 601 27.00 31.51 20.79
N ALA A 602 27.45 31.03 19.63
CA ALA A 602 28.81 30.53 19.41
C ALA A 602 29.90 31.62 19.30
N GLY A 603 29.55 32.91 19.34
CA GLY A 603 30.50 34.02 19.18
C GLY A 603 31.13 34.14 17.79
N LYS A 604 30.48 33.56 16.76
CA LYS A 604 30.94 33.47 15.36
C LYS A 604 30.21 34.47 14.45
N VAL A 605 30.70 34.61 13.22
CA VAL A 605 30.11 35.47 12.16
C VAL A 605 30.02 34.70 10.85
N ARG A 606 28.87 34.77 10.14
CA ARG A 606 28.64 34.04 8.88
C ARG A 606 29.64 34.48 7.80
N SER A 607 30.51 33.58 7.35
CA SER A 607 31.54 33.87 6.35
C SER A 607 31.24 33.23 4.99
N ARG A 608 30.43 33.91 4.15
CA ARG A 608 30.14 33.46 2.77
C ARG A 608 31.38 33.36 1.85
N LYS A 609 32.52 33.96 2.22
CA LYS A 609 33.66 34.15 1.31
C LYS A 609 34.48 32.87 1.03
N SER A 610 34.33 31.82 1.83
CA SER A 610 35.01 30.53 1.64
C SER A 610 34.26 29.62 0.65
N ARG A 611 32.98 29.33 0.90
CA ARG A 611 32.19 28.37 0.10
C ARG A 611 32.10 28.78 -1.38
N ALA A 612 31.71 30.01 -1.68
CA ALA A 612 31.54 30.47 -3.07
C ALA A 612 32.81 30.36 -3.93
N LEU A 613 34.00 30.38 -3.32
CA LEU A 613 35.27 30.22 -4.03
C LEU A 613 35.63 28.73 -4.24
N VAL A 614 35.23 27.86 -3.31
CA VAL A 614 35.32 26.39 -3.46
C VAL A 614 34.33 25.90 -4.52
N THR A 615 33.06 26.33 -4.50
CA THR A 615 32.08 25.95 -5.53
C THR A 615 32.49 26.41 -6.93
N LEU A 616 33.13 27.58 -7.05
CA LEU A 616 33.75 28.03 -8.31
C LEU A 616 34.92 27.13 -8.74
N LEU A 617 35.75 26.64 -7.81
CA LEU A 617 36.85 25.74 -8.11
C LEU A 617 36.36 24.32 -8.47
N ASP A 618 35.37 23.79 -7.78
CA ASP A 618 34.81 22.46 -8.06
C ASP A 618 34.11 22.42 -9.42
N THR A 619 33.28 23.43 -9.73
CA THR A 619 32.67 23.57 -11.07
C THR A 619 33.72 23.77 -12.16
N THR A 620 34.76 24.58 -11.92
CA THR A 620 35.90 24.71 -12.85
C THR A 620 36.65 23.38 -13.03
N THR A 621 36.77 22.57 -11.97
CA THR A 621 37.45 21.26 -12.02
C THR A 621 36.62 20.22 -12.75
N GLN A 622 35.29 20.26 -12.64
CA GLN A 622 34.39 19.44 -13.46
C GLN A 622 34.49 19.83 -14.96
N ILE A 623 34.44 21.13 -15.27
CA ILE A 623 34.58 21.63 -16.66
C ILE A 623 35.93 21.20 -17.28
N ILE A 624 37.03 21.30 -16.52
CA ILE A 624 38.37 20.87 -16.98
C ILE A 624 38.46 19.36 -17.24
N ASN A 625 37.61 18.53 -16.62
CA ASN A 625 37.59 17.09 -16.84
C ASN A 625 36.70 16.67 -18.04
N ASP A 626 35.70 17.48 -18.41
CA ASP A 626 34.81 17.22 -19.56
C ASP A 626 35.42 17.77 -20.88
N ASP A 627 36.03 18.95 -20.85
CA ASP A 627 36.72 19.53 -22.01
C ASP A 627 38.09 18.85 -22.25
N GLY A 628 38.04 17.64 -22.82
CA GLY A 628 39.20 16.85 -23.23
C GLY A 628 39.98 17.48 -24.38
N ILE A 629 40.73 18.56 -24.12
CA ILE A 629 41.55 19.28 -25.11
C ILE A 629 42.62 18.33 -25.69
N LYS A 630 42.39 17.86 -26.92
CA LYS A 630 43.41 17.23 -27.75
C LYS A 630 44.35 18.31 -28.32
N VAL A 631 45.64 18.12 -28.09
CA VAL A 631 46.76 18.81 -28.76
C VAL A 631 47.60 17.73 -29.45
#